data_AF-A0A943IHD4-F1
#
_entry.id   AF-A0A943IHD4-F1
#
_cell.length_a   1.000
_cell.length_b   1.000
_cell.length_c   1.000
_cell.angle_alpha   90.00
_cell.angle_beta   90.00
_cell.angle_gamma   90.00
#
_symmetry.space_group_name_H-M   'P 1'
#
loop_
_entity.id
_entity.type
_entity.pdbx_description
1 polymer ?
#
loop_
_entity_poly.entity_id
_entity_poly.type
_entity_poly.pdbx_seq_one_letter_code
_entity_poly.pdbx_strand_id
1 'polypeptide(L)'
;MNNILQLLYDRFYTPLPMTEDRQEIEQYHRMLIERLDKPERKMVLRIIDAGDRIANELSLDSFICGFLLAWEMTSELNHYQDKHPASEKSPEQGTSVYPDKSRP
;
A
#
# COMPACT_ATOMS: atom_id res chain seq x y z
N MET A 1 12.54 17.40 -0.01
CA MET A 1 12.18 15.96 -0.03
C MET A 1 11.41 15.50 1.21
N ASN A 2 11.56 16.13 2.39
CA ASN A 2 10.92 15.68 3.64
C ASN A 2 9.38 15.75 3.71
N ASN A 3 8.70 16.37 2.73
CA ASN A 3 7.25 16.56 2.77
C ASN A 3 6.45 15.58 1.89
N ILE A 4 7.12 14.82 1.00
CA ILE A 4 6.41 13.96 0.04
C ILE A 4 5.73 12.79 0.75
N LEU A 5 6.45 12.12 1.66
CA LEU A 5 5.88 11.00 2.43
C LEU A 5 4.73 11.46 3.32
N GLN A 6 4.85 12.63 3.95
CA GLN A 6 3.79 13.22 4.76
C GLN A 6 2.55 13.54 3.91
N LEU A 7 2.73 14.18 2.74
CA LEU A 7 1.63 14.49 1.82
C LEU A 7 0.93 13.24 1.28
N LEU A 8 1.68 12.17 1.00
CA LEU A 8 1.12 10.88 0.60
C LEU A 8 0.33 10.26 1.75
N TYR A 9 0.90 10.27 2.96
CA TYR A 9 0.21 9.79 4.16
C TYR A 9 -1.10 10.53 4.36
N ASP A 10 -1.08 11.87 4.42
CA ASP A 10 -2.28 12.68 4.65
C ASP A 10 -3.34 12.49 3.54
N ARG A 11 -2.92 12.20 2.31
CA ARG A 11 -3.83 11.97 1.17
C ARG A 11 -4.48 10.60 1.16
N PHE A 12 -3.74 9.56 1.56
CA PHE A 12 -4.19 8.16 1.45
C PHE A 12 -4.64 7.55 2.77
N TYR A 13 -4.24 8.13 3.91
CA TYR A 13 -4.66 7.67 5.22
C TYR A 13 -6.01 8.29 5.60
N THR A 14 -6.99 7.42 5.84
CA THR A 14 -8.22 7.80 6.52
C THR A 14 -8.13 7.25 7.94
N PRO A 15 -8.18 8.11 8.99
CA PRO A 15 -8.19 7.64 10.36
C PRO A 15 -9.34 6.67 10.59
N LEU A 16 -9.05 5.52 11.21
CA LEU A 16 -10.09 4.56 11.56
C LEU A 16 -10.91 5.11 12.74
N PRO A 17 -12.24 4.89 12.76
CA PRO A 17 -13.08 5.25 13.89
C PRO A 17 -12.80 4.31 15.07
N MET A 18 -11.83 4.69 15.90
CA MET A 18 -11.35 3.91 17.06
C MET A 18 -12.05 4.33 18.37
N THR A 19 -13.27 4.87 18.27
CA THR A 19 -13.93 5.49 19.43
C THR A 19 -14.34 4.44 20.47
N GLU A 20 -14.81 3.27 20.04
CA GLU A 20 -15.19 2.17 20.93
C GLU A 20 -13.96 1.58 21.63
N ASP A 21 -12.91 1.27 20.87
CA ASP A 21 -11.66 0.73 21.41
C ASP A 21 -11.02 1.69 22.43
N ARG A 22 -11.05 3.00 22.16
CA ARG A 22 -10.56 4.03 23.10
C ARG A 22 -11.34 4.02 24.42
N GLN A 23 -12.67 3.92 24.34
CA GLN A 23 -13.52 3.83 25.54
C GLN A 23 -13.25 2.54 26.32
N GLU A 24 -13.05 1.42 25.61
CA GLU A 24 -12.73 0.13 26.22
C GLU A 24 -11.38 0.19 26.96
N ILE A 25 -10.34 0.77 26.34
CA ILE A 25 -9.03 1.00 26.97
C ILE A 25 -9.18 1.82 28.26
N GLU A 26 -9.98 2.88 28.26
CA GLU A 26 -10.22 3.69 29.46
C GLU A 26 -10.94 2.92 30.57
N GLN A 27 -11.88 2.03 30.20
CA GLN A 27 -12.54 1.15 31.16
C GLN A 27 -11.55 0.17 31.78
N TYR A 28 -10.75 -0.52 30.98
CA TYR A 28 -9.72 -1.43 31.48
C TYR A 28 -8.67 -0.73 32.33
N HIS A 29 -8.25 0.48 31.94
CA HIS A 29 -7.32 1.28 32.72
C HIS A 29 -7.87 1.57 34.13
N ARG A 30 -9.14 1.94 34.25
CA ARG A 30 -9.80 2.12 35.56
C ARG A 30 -9.84 0.82 36.37
N MET A 31 -10.21 -0.29 35.74
CA MET A 31 -10.23 -1.59 36.41
C MET A 31 -8.84 -2.03 36.90
N LEU A 32 -7.78 -1.73 36.14
CA LEU A 32 -6.40 -2.01 36.54
C LEU A 32 -5.98 -1.17 37.74
N ILE A 33 -6.39 0.11 37.82
CA ILE A 33 -6.12 0.97 38.98
C ILE A 33 -6.77 0.40 40.25
N GLU A 34 -7.99 -0.13 40.14
CA GLU A 34 -8.74 -0.66 41.29
C GLU A 34 -8.20 -2.02 41.77
N ARG A 35 -7.69 -2.85 40.87
CA ARG A 35 -7.32 -4.25 41.17
C ARG A 35 -5.83 -4.45 41.43
N LEU A 36 -4.97 -3.57 40.95
CA LEU A 36 -3.52 -3.77 40.96
C LEU A 36 -2.78 -2.61 41.62
N ASP A 37 -1.79 -2.96 42.43
CA ASP A 37 -0.84 -1.98 42.96
C ASP A 37 0.03 -1.38 41.84
N LYS A 38 0.75 -0.32 42.21
CA LYS A 38 1.57 0.46 41.25
C LYS A 38 2.64 -0.38 40.53
N PRO A 39 3.38 -1.32 41.16
CA PRO A 39 4.41 -2.07 40.46
C PRO A 39 3.82 -3.04 39.41
N GLU A 40 2.69 -3.69 39.69
CA GLU A 40 2.01 -4.61 38.77
C GLU A 40 1.48 -3.85 37.56
N ARG A 41 0.85 -2.68 37.76
CA ARG A 41 0.41 -1.83 36.65
C ARG A 41 1.56 -1.42 35.73
N LYS A 42 2.73 -1.09 36.31
CA LYS A 42 3.93 -0.78 35.53
C LYS A 42 4.41 -2.00 34.73
N MET A 43 4.27 -3.21 35.27
CA MET A 43 4.59 -4.44 34.54
C MET A 43 3.64 -4.65 33.36
N VAL A 44 2.33 -4.47 33.55
CA VAL A 44 1.32 -4.58 32.48
C VAL A 44 1.63 -3.61 31.33
N LEU A 45 1.93 -2.35 31.65
CA LEU A 45 2.29 -1.35 30.63
C LEU A 45 3.55 -1.76 29.85
N ARG A 46 4.56 -2.31 30.51
CA ARG A 46 5.78 -2.81 29.83
C ARG A 46 5.49 -3.98 28.90
N ILE A 47 4.54 -4.85 29.24
CA ILE A 47 4.13 -5.95 28.37
C ILE A 47 3.43 -5.40 27.12
N ILE A 48 2.54 -4.42 27.29
CA ILE A 48 1.86 -3.73 26.18
C ILE A 48 2.90 -3.06 25.27
N ASP A 49 3.80 -2.25 25.83
CA ASP A 49 4.86 -1.58 25.07
C ASP A 49 5.73 -2.58 24.27
N ALA A 50 6.06 -3.73 24.87
CA ALA A 50 6.83 -4.78 24.19
C ALA A 50 6.03 -5.45 23.06
N GLY A 51 4.74 -5.71 23.29
CA GLY A 51 3.83 -6.25 22.28
C GLY A 51 3.65 -5.31 21.09
N ASP A 52 3.40 -4.02 21.36
CA ASP A 52 3.27 -2.99 20.33
C ASP A 52 4.54 -2.86 19.50
N ARG A 53 5.70 -2.92 20.14
CA ARG A 53 6.99 -2.91 19.44
C ARG A 53 7.13 -4.10 18.49
N ILE A 54 6.80 -5.32 18.94
CA ILE A 54 6.85 -6.52 18.09
C ILE A 54 5.89 -6.39 16.90
N ALA A 55 4.65 -5.97 17.15
CA ALA A 55 3.65 -5.78 16.10
C ALA A 55 4.11 -4.77 15.05
N ASN A 56 4.71 -3.65 15.49
CA ASN A 56 5.24 -2.63 14.60
C ASN A 56 6.43 -3.13 13.78
N GLU A 57 7.39 -3.84 14.40
CA GLU A 57 8.53 -4.44 13.69
C GLU A 57 8.05 -5.45 12.63
N LEU A 58 7.09 -6.32 12.94
CA LEU A 58 6.50 -7.27 11.99
C LEU A 58 5.73 -6.59 10.86
N SER A 59 4.99 -5.52 11.16
CA SER A 59 4.25 -4.75 10.16
C SER A 59 5.20 -4.07 9.18
N LEU A 60 6.30 -3.48 9.68
CA LEU A 60 7.33 -2.87 8.85
C LEU A 60 8.03 -3.91 7.97
N ASP A 61 8.40 -5.06 8.53
CA ASP A 61 9.05 -6.14 7.77
C ASP A 61 8.16 -6.64 6.62
N SER A 62 6.88 -6.89 6.92
CA SER A 62 5.88 -7.30 5.92
C SER A 62 5.68 -6.24 4.84
N PHE A 63 5.63 -4.97 5.23
CA PHE A 63 5.51 -3.85 4.30
C PHE A 63 6.72 -3.77 3.35
N ILE A 64 7.94 -3.87 3.87
CA ILE A 64 9.17 -3.84 3.07
C ILE A 64 9.17 -5.01 2.07
N CYS A 65 8.86 -6.22 2.53
CA CYS A 65 8.76 -7.39 1.65
C CYS A 65 7.73 -7.18 0.52
N GLY A 66 6.54 -6.71 0.85
CA GLY A 66 5.49 -6.43 -0.14
C GLY A 66 5.88 -5.33 -1.12
N PHE A 67 6.56 -4.28 -0.64
CA PHE A 67 7.07 -3.20 -1.48
C PHE A 67 8.15 -3.67 -2.45
N LEU A 68 9.12 -4.45 -1.98
CA LEU A 68 10.18 -5.01 -2.81
C LEU A 68 9.61 -5.91 -3.91
N LEU A 69 8.62 -6.74 -3.58
CA LEU A 69 7.93 -7.58 -4.55
C LEU A 69 7.20 -6.75 -5.62
N ALA A 70 6.43 -5.74 -5.21
CA ALA A 70 5.73 -4.85 -6.15
C ALA A 70 6.72 -4.08 -7.05
N TRP A 71 7.86 -3.67 -6.49
CA TRP A 71 8.93 -3.01 -7.23
C TRP A 71 9.54 -3.93 -8.29
N GLU A 72 9.86 -5.19 -7.93
CA GLU A 72 10.41 -6.19 -8.85
C GLU A 72 9.44 -6.46 -10.00
N MET A 73 8.17 -6.73 -9.70
CA MET A 73 7.11 -6.92 -10.70
C MET A 73 6.98 -5.72 -11.66
N THR A 74 7.06 -4.50 -11.13
CA THR A 74 6.99 -3.27 -11.94
C THR A 74 8.21 -3.17 -12.86
N SER A 75 9.41 -3.50 -12.36
CA SER A 75 10.63 -3.51 -13.17
C SER A 75 10.58 -4.55 -14.29
N GLU A 76 10.04 -5.74 -14.00
CA GLU A 76 9.85 -6.80 -14.99
C GLU A 76 8.89 -6.35 -16.08
N LEU A 77 7.73 -5.79 -15.72
CA LEU A 77 6.75 -5.26 -16.68
C LEU A 77 7.34 -4.17 -17.59
N ASN A 78 8.11 -3.23 -17.04
CA ASN A 78 8.79 -2.21 -17.83
C ASN A 78 9.80 -2.82 -18.81
N HIS A 79 10.54 -3.85 -18.40
CA HIS A 79 11.47 -4.56 -19.28
C HIS A 79 10.77 -5.33 -20.43
N TYR A 80 9.56 -5.85 -20.20
CA TYR A 80 8.75 -6.45 -21.26
C TYR A 80 8.27 -5.41 -22.27
N GLN A 81 7.93 -4.20 -21.84
CA GLN A 81 7.55 -3.09 -22.72
C GLN A 81 8.72 -2.60 -23.56
N ASP A 82 9.93 -2.50 -22.98
CA ASP A 82 11.14 -2.09 -23.70
C ASP A 82 11.59 -3.10 -24.77
N LYS A 83 11.28 -4.39 -24.57
CA LYS A 83 11.57 -5.47 -25.54
C LYS A 83 10.55 -5.60 -26.67
N HIS A 84 9.39 -4.96 -26.54
CA HIS A 84 8.38 -4.85 -27.59
C HIS A 84 8.08 -3.37 -27.85
N PRO A 85 9.01 -2.59 -28.46
CA PRO A 85 8.60 -1.34 -29.08
C PRO A 85 7.54 -1.71 -30.12
N ALA A 86 6.40 -1.04 -30.05
CA ALA A 86 5.24 -1.29 -30.89
C ALA A 86 5.64 -1.74 -32.29
N SER A 87 5.30 -2.97 -32.67
CA SER A 87 5.28 -3.36 -34.07
C SER A 87 4.08 -2.68 -34.74
N GLU A 88 4.09 -1.35 -34.76
CA GLU A 88 3.37 -0.55 -35.75
C GLU A 88 4.13 -0.68 -37.06
N LYS A 89 3.89 -1.78 -37.77
CA LYS A 89 4.06 -1.80 -39.21
C LYS A 89 2.68 -1.57 -39.81
N SER A 90 2.37 -0.31 -40.06
CA SER A 90 1.46 0.03 -41.17
C SER A 90 2.21 -0.31 -42.47
N PRO A 91 1.70 -1.18 -43.36
CA PRO A 91 2.03 -1.08 -44.75
C PRO A 91 0.98 -0.16 -45.37
N GLU A 92 1.37 1.09 -45.58
CA GLU A 92 0.78 1.89 -46.63
C GLU A 92 0.94 1.18 -47.99
N GLN A 93 -0.13 1.25 -48.78
CA GLN A 93 -0.16 1.20 -50.25
C GLN A 93 -0.09 -0.18 -50.94
N GLY A 94 -1.27 -0.68 -51.30
CA GLY A 94 -1.49 -1.72 -52.30
C GLY A 94 -2.80 -1.45 -53.05
N THR A 95 -2.76 -0.49 -53.98
CA THR A 95 -3.57 -0.35 -55.19
C THR A 95 -5.05 -0.80 -55.12
N SER A 96 -5.94 0.12 -54.78
CA SER A 96 -7.37 -0.02 -55.12
C SER A 96 -7.56 0.24 -56.61
N VAL A 97 -7.62 -0.83 -57.40
CA VAL A 97 -8.08 -0.80 -58.79
C VAL A 97 -9.59 -0.63 -58.76
N TYR A 98 -10.07 0.58 -59.01
CA TYR A 98 -11.50 0.81 -59.31
C TYR A 98 -11.83 0.19 -60.67
N PRO A 99 -12.99 -0.49 -60.82
CA PRO A 99 -13.41 -0.98 -62.11
C PRO A 99 -13.91 0.18 -62.98
N ASP A 100 -13.52 0.08 -64.24
CA ASP A 100 -13.89 0.89 -65.38
C ASP A 100 -15.38 1.23 -65.43
N LYS A 101 -15.70 2.53 -65.38
CA LYS A 101 -17.01 3.05 -65.78
C LYS A 101 -16.88 3.52 -67.22
N SER A 102 -17.33 2.72 -68.18
CA SER A 102 -17.94 3.18 -69.44
C SER A 102 -18.44 2.02 -70.31
N ARG A 103 -19.76 1.81 -70.34
CA ARG A 103 -20.45 1.34 -71.55
C ARG A 103 -21.89 1.86 -71.53
N PRO A 104 -22.29 2.72 -72.49
CA PRO A 104 -23.59 2.59 -73.13
C PRO A 104 -23.55 1.46 -74.18
#